data_AF-A0A2V9MDT2-F1
#
_entry.id   AF-A0A2V9MDT2-F1
#
_cell.length_a   1.000
_cell.length_b   1.000
_cell.length_c   1.000
_cell.angle_alpha   90.00
_cell.angle_beta   90.00
_cell.angle_gamma   90.00
#
_symmetry.space_group_name_H-M   'P 1'
#
loop_
_entity.id
_entity.type
_entity.pdbx_description
1 polymer ?
#
loop_
_entity_poly.entity_id
_entity_poly.type
_entity_poly.pdbx_seq_one_letter_code
_entity_poly.pdbx_strand_id
1 'polypeptide(L)'
;MKKLAVRLTTIIVIFFSISIGSVTAIAKNKITVTGGGQGTFADEHIDPWDLGNPRVDGDLDGDGDIDGSYFGIGIVIKGDSVDGHFVCGMWGNTDILGLPLMAVEGRISSANINVKRQSITFSGVGTVDLGKGAGGFFKDIPFTVTVTSGGPGRGTLQLTVIGAFDGIPGDTIPGNGNYDLPVERVSSGQITIHRWRTSGRRRVGATFVSHTLEWYQEPVVSATPLPCLLGKVHHGCRETGGSDRLFGSSP
;
A
#
# COMPACT_ATOMS: atom_id res chain seq x y z
N MET A 1 -27.12 95.86 -28.96
CA MET A 1 -27.90 94.85 -28.20
C MET A 1 -27.15 93.52 -28.30
N LYS A 2 -26.48 93.08 -27.22
CA LYS A 2 -26.71 91.79 -26.51
C LYS A 2 -26.88 90.59 -27.48
N LYS A 3 -26.08 89.52 -27.50
CA LYS A 3 -25.63 88.70 -26.37
C LYS A 3 -24.36 87.88 -26.71
N LEU A 4 -23.50 87.82 -25.70
CA LEU A 4 -22.51 86.78 -25.41
C LEU A 4 -23.17 85.38 -25.43
N ALA A 5 -22.55 84.39 -26.07
CA ALA A 5 -22.88 82.98 -25.83
C ALA A 5 -21.57 82.20 -25.64
N VAL A 6 -21.44 81.68 -24.42
CA VAL A 6 -20.28 81.06 -23.79
C VAL A 6 -20.26 79.55 -24.07
N ARG A 7 -19.04 79.01 -24.22
CA ARG A 7 -18.69 77.59 -24.33
C ARG A 7 -19.23 76.75 -23.17
N LEU A 8 -19.57 75.48 -23.42
CA LEU A 8 -19.42 74.43 -22.41
C LEU A 8 -19.18 73.07 -23.10
N THR A 9 -17.93 72.66 -23.19
CA THR A 9 -17.53 71.31 -23.64
C THR A 9 -17.26 70.48 -22.39
N THR A 10 -18.18 69.59 -22.03
CA THR A 10 -18.08 68.72 -20.85
C THR A 10 -17.14 67.56 -21.17
N ILE A 11 -15.96 67.52 -20.52
CA ILE A 11 -15.05 66.37 -20.54
C ILE A 11 -15.36 65.53 -19.31
N ILE A 12 -15.98 64.37 -19.50
CA ILE A 12 -16.19 63.36 -18.46
C ILE A 12 -14.93 62.49 -18.39
N VAL A 13 -14.10 62.71 -17.38
CA VAL A 13 -12.94 61.84 -17.07
C VAL A 13 -13.41 60.74 -16.12
N ILE A 14 -13.63 59.53 -16.65
CA ILE A 14 -13.93 58.35 -15.83
C ILE A 14 -12.60 57.79 -15.31
N PHE A 15 -12.29 58.05 -14.04
CA PHE A 15 -11.21 57.37 -13.32
C PHE A 15 -11.68 55.95 -12.97
N PHE A 16 -11.32 54.97 -13.80
CA PHE A 16 -11.45 53.55 -13.47
C PHE A 16 -10.26 53.17 -12.57
N SER A 17 -10.43 53.30 -11.25
CA SER A 17 -9.45 52.80 -10.28
C SER A 17 -9.43 51.28 -10.30
N ILE A 18 -8.57 50.70 -11.13
CA ILE A 18 -8.24 49.27 -11.09
C ILE A 18 -7.47 49.03 -9.80
N SER A 19 -8.19 48.58 -8.76
CA SER A 19 -7.57 48.05 -7.55
C SER A 19 -6.94 46.71 -7.91
N ILE A 20 -5.64 46.70 -8.20
CA ILE A 20 -4.85 45.47 -8.32
C ILE A 20 -4.71 44.92 -6.90
N GLY A 21 -5.72 44.15 -6.47
CA GLY A 21 -5.62 43.34 -5.27
C GLY A 21 -4.41 42.43 -5.42
N SER A 22 -3.46 42.53 -4.49
CA SER A 22 -2.34 41.60 -4.44
C SER A 22 -2.92 40.21 -4.15
N VAL A 23 -2.97 39.36 -5.17
CA VAL A 23 -3.31 37.95 -4.99
C VAL A 23 -2.15 37.33 -4.23
N THR A 24 -2.27 37.23 -2.92
CA THR A 24 -1.34 36.46 -2.09
C THR A 24 -1.46 35.02 -2.57
N ALA A 25 -0.48 34.54 -3.34
CA ALA A 25 -0.38 33.13 -3.65
C ALA A 25 -0.25 32.38 -2.32
N ILE A 26 -1.31 31.70 -1.89
CA ILE A 26 -1.24 30.76 -0.78
C ILE A 26 -0.26 29.69 -1.26
N ALA A 27 0.95 29.70 -0.71
CA ALA A 27 1.91 28.64 -0.91
C ALA A 27 1.25 27.35 -0.41
N LYS A 28 0.68 26.55 -1.33
CA LYS A 28 0.13 25.25 -1.00
C LYS A 28 1.29 24.41 -0.50
N ASN A 29 1.26 24.06 0.79
CA ASN A 29 2.21 23.11 1.36
C ASN A 29 2.16 21.83 0.52
N LYS A 30 3.31 21.37 0.05
CA LYS A 30 3.43 20.08 -0.62
C LYS A 30 3.97 19.07 0.39
N ILE A 31 3.32 17.93 0.49
CA ILE A 31 3.81 16.81 1.31
C ILE A 31 3.94 15.61 0.39
N THR A 32 5.03 14.87 0.54
CA THR A 32 5.26 13.64 -0.19
C THR A 32 5.53 12.53 0.79
N VAL A 33 4.81 11.42 0.64
CA VAL A 33 5.07 10.19 1.39
C VAL A 33 5.54 9.16 0.40
N THR A 34 6.68 8.57 0.69
CA THR A 34 7.27 7.51 -0.12
C THR A 34 7.71 6.41 0.82
N GLY A 35 7.50 5.17 0.42
CA GLY A 35 8.03 4.05 1.16
C GLY A 35 7.94 2.77 0.37
N GLY A 36 8.73 1.81 0.82
CA GLY A 36 8.64 0.45 0.34
C GLY A 36 9.62 -0.44 1.08
N GLY A 37 9.38 -1.74 0.98
CA GLY A 37 10.18 -2.76 1.64
C GLY A 37 9.31 -3.91 2.10
N GLN A 38 9.77 -4.59 3.14
CA GLN A 38 9.02 -5.64 3.81
C GLN A 38 8.61 -5.17 5.19
N GLY A 39 7.45 -5.62 5.65
CA GLY A 39 7.12 -5.60 7.05
C GLY A 39 7.03 -7.00 7.64
N THR A 40 6.75 -7.04 8.94
CA THR A 40 6.53 -8.25 9.71
C THR A 40 5.49 -7.96 10.79
N PHE A 41 4.67 -8.95 11.10
CA PHE A 41 3.76 -8.89 12.23
C PHE A 41 4.44 -9.21 13.57
N ALA A 42 5.68 -9.71 13.54
CA ALA A 42 6.44 -9.99 14.75
C ALA A 42 6.68 -8.70 15.55
N ASP A 43 6.31 -8.73 16.82
CA ASP A 43 6.23 -7.56 17.67
C ASP A 43 6.88 -7.72 19.07
N GLU A 44 7.52 -8.87 19.29
CA GLU A 44 8.08 -9.42 20.52
C GLU A 44 7.02 -9.95 21.50
N HIS A 45 5.75 -10.03 21.09
CA HIS A 45 4.65 -10.61 21.84
C HIS A 45 3.98 -11.73 21.05
N ILE A 46 3.72 -12.87 21.70
CA ILE A 46 2.88 -13.90 21.09
C ILE A 46 1.44 -13.45 21.24
N ASP A 47 0.82 -13.12 20.11
CA ASP A 47 -0.55 -12.63 20.08
C ASP A 47 -1.56 -13.80 20.11
N PRO A 48 -2.80 -13.58 20.59
CA PRO A 48 -3.86 -14.61 20.57
C PRO A 48 -4.19 -15.15 19.18
N TRP A 49 -3.78 -14.43 18.13
CA TRP A 49 -4.01 -14.75 16.72
C TRP A 49 -2.82 -15.44 16.05
N ASP A 50 -1.72 -15.72 16.76
CA ASP A 50 -0.61 -16.53 16.25
C ASP A 50 -1.04 -18.01 16.23
N LEU A 51 -1.54 -18.48 15.09
CA LEU A 51 -2.31 -19.73 14.96
C LEU A 51 -1.48 -20.98 14.64
N GLY A 52 -0.37 -21.26 15.33
CA GLY A 52 0.21 -22.61 15.19
C GLY A 52 1.37 -22.96 16.08
N ASN A 53 2.06 -21.95 16.62
CA ASN A 53 3.14 -22.21 17.55
C ASN A 53 3.23 -21.09 18.59
N PRO A 54 2.96 -21.34 19.90
CA PRO A 54 3.13 -20.35 20.96
C PRO A 54 4.62 -20.07 21.25
N ARG A 55 5.48 -20.11 20.23
CA ARG A 55 6.93 -19.92 20.29
C ARG A 55 7.46 -19.06 19.14
N VAL A 56 6.65 -18.80 18.11
CA VAL A 56 7.04 -17.95 16.98
C VAL A 56 6.07 -16.77 16.97
N ASP A 57 6.62 -15.59 17.26
CA ASP A 57 5.89 -14.32 17.28
C ASP A 57 5.75 -13.81 15.84
N GLY A 58 4.53 -13.42 15.47
CA GLY A 58 4.20 -12.99 14.10
C GLY A 58 3.96 -14.13 13.10
N ASP A 59 3.77 -15.36 13.57
CA ASP A 59 3.34 -16.53 12.80
C ASP A 59 1.79 -16.61 12.84
N LEU A 60 1.13 -15.82 11.99
CA LEU A 60 -0.33 -15.67 12.04
C LEU A 60 -1.02 -16.91 11.48
N ASP A 61 -0.43 -17.63 10.53
CA ASP A 61 -1.03 -18.83 9.93
C ASP A 61 -0.64 -20.15 10.59
N GLY A 62 0.40 -20.14 11.43
CA GLY A 62 0.83 -21.28 12.20
C GLY A 62 1.74 -22.27 11.49
N ASP A 63 2.30 -21.91 10.33
CA ASP A 63 3.18 -22.77 9.56
C ASP A 63 4.62 -22.82 10.12
N GLY A 64 4.94 -21.91 11.06
CA GLY A 64 6.21 -21.83 11.77
C GLY A 64 7.20 -20.79 11.23
N ASP A 65 6.84 -20.05 10.17
CA ASP A 65 7.58 -18.90 9.67
C ASP A 65 6.94 -17.57 10.12
N ILE A 66 7.68 -16.45 9.99
CA ILE A 66 7.19 -15.13 10.36
C ILE A 66 6.48 -14.50 9.16
N ASP A 67 5.24 -14.09 9.38
CA ASP A 67 4.39 -13.44 8.39
C ASP A 67 4.74 -11.97 8.19
N GLY A 68 4.41 -11.47 6.99
CA GLY A 68 4.57 -10.08 6.65
C GLY A 68 4.07 -9.75 5.24
N SER A 69 4.34 -8.52 4.83
CA SER A 69 3.96 -8.00 3.53
C SER A 69 5.14 -7.34 2.82
N TYR A 70 5.07 -7.33 1.49
CA TYR A 70 5.80 -6.37 0.67
C TYR A 70 4.92 -5.16 0.44
N PHE A 71 5.38 -3.98 0.81
CA PHE A 71 4.61 -2.76 0.63
C PHE A 71 5.32 -1.74 -0.27
N GLY A 72 4.52 -0.89 -0.89
CA GLY A 72 4.94 0.23 -1.71
C GLY A 72 3.96 1.39 -1.57
N ILE A 73 4.49 2.59 -1.32
CA ILE A 73 3.72 3.79 -1.04
C ILE A 73 4.28 4.96 -1.85
N GLY A 74 3.42 5.65 -2.59
CA GLY A 74 3.75 6.92 -3.22
C GLY A 74 2.56 7.88 -3.12
N ILE A 75 2.67 8.92 -2.29
CA ILE A 75 1.59 9.89 -2.05
C ILE A 75 2.14 11.30 -2.27
N VAL A 76 1.35 12.13 -2.94
CA VAL A 76 1.59 13.57 -3.07
C VAL A 76 0.36 14.33 -2.63
N ILE A 77 0.54 15.24 -1.68
CA ILE A 77 -0.51 16.10 -1.13
C ILE A 77 -0.16 17.55 -1.49
N LYS A 78 -1.08 18.26 -2.14
CA LYS A 78 -0.93 19.65 -2.61
C LYS A 78 -2.16 20.49 -2.26
N GLY A 79 -2.11 21.16 -1.10
CA GLY A 79 -3.34 21.76 -0.54
C GLY A 79 -4.35 20.66 -0.23
N ASP A 80 -5.57 20.78 -0.78
CA ASP A 80 -6.65 19.80 -0.55
C ASP A 80 -6.65 18.64 -1.57
N SER A 81 -5.70 18.61 -2.50
CA SER A 81 -5.57 17.53 -3.48
C SER A 81 -4.61 16.46 -2.97
N VAL A 82 -5.07 15.21 -3.00
CA VAL A 82 -4.30 14.00 -2.71
C VAL A 82 -4.28 13.15 -3.98
N ASP A 83 -3.12 12.64 -4.35
CA ASP A 83 -2.97 11.63 -5.40
C ASP A 83 -1.83 10.70 -5.00
N GLY A 84 -1.96 9.43 -5.35
CA GLY A 84 -0.99 8.43 -4.97
C GLY A 84 -1.44 7.01 -5.25
N HIS A 85 -0.55 6.11 -4.91
CA HIS A 85 -0.74 4.68 -5.07
C HIS A 85 -0.22 3.94 -3.85
N PHE A 86 -0.92 2.86 -3.53
CA PHE A 86 -0.57 1.93 -2.47
C PHE A 86 -0.55 0.52 -3.04
N VAL A 87 0.45 -0.26 -2.64
CA VAL A 87 0.44 -1.71 -2.77
C VAL A 87 0.88 -2.30 -1.43
N CYS A 88 0.16 -3.30 -0.96
CA CYS A 88 0.55 -4.19 0.11
C CYS A 88 0.27 -5.59 -0.38
N GLY A 89 1.34 -6.27 -0.75
CA GLY A 89 1.32 -7.62 -1.25
C GLY A 89 1.75 -8.58 -0.16
N MET A 90 0.83 -9.42 0.29
CA MET A 90 1.13 -10.56 1.18
C MET A 90 1.29 -11.83 0.33
N TRP A 91 1.97 -11.71 -0.82
CA TRP A 91 2.19 -12.79 -1.77
C TRP A 91 3.53 -13.46 -1.53
N GLY A 92 3.51 -14.80 -1.46
CA GLY A 92 4.70 -15.64 -1.55
C GLY A 92 5.54 -15.77 -0.28
N ASN A 93 5.06 -15.35 0.89
CA ASN A 93 5.81 -15.55 2.14
C ASN A 93 5.01 -16.10 3.33
N THR A 94 3.76 -16.55 3.16
CA THR A 94 2.98 -17.42 4.08
C THR A 94 1.50 -17.37 3.71
N ASP A 95 0.75 -18.42 4.01
CA ASP A 95 -0.70 -18.50 3.87
C ASP A 95 -1.36 -17.69 4.98
N ILE A 96 -1.18 -16.36 5.03
CA ILE A 96 -1.72 -15.50 6.10
C ILE A 96 -3.16 -15.90 6.44
N LEU A 97 -3.28 -16.62 7.56
CA LEU A 97 -4.53 -16.94 8.24
C LEU A 97 -5.51 -17.81 7.44
N GLY A 98 -4.98 -18.68 6.56
CA GLY A 98 -5.79 -19.57 5.71
C GLY A 98 -6.56 -18.84 4.62
N LEU A 99 -6.30 -17.54 4.46
CA LEU A 99 -6.67 -16.79 3.27
C LEU A 99 -5.60 -17.04 2.23
N PRO A 100 -5.98 -17.54 1.04
CA PRO A 100 -5.04 -17.56 -0.07
C PRO A 100 -4.66 -16.10 -0.35
N LEU A 101 -3.42 -15.75 -0.03
CA LEU A 101 -2.66 -14.67 -0.63
C LEU A 101 -3.44 -13.37 -0.85
N MET A 102 -3.33 -12.43 0.09
CA MET A 102 -3.95 -11.11 -0.02
C MET A 102 -3.00 -10.08 -0.62
N ALA A 103 -3.36 -9.46 -1.74
CA ALA A 103 -2.72 -8.22 -2.18
C ALA A 103 -3.76 -7.11 -2.24
N VAL A 104 -3.48 -5.98 -1.60
CA VAL A 104 -4.27 -4.75 -1.73
C VAL A 104 -3.48 -3.75 -2.55
N GLU A 105 -4.01 -3.42 -3.72
CA GLU A 105 -3.41 -2.43 -4.63
C GLU A 105 -4.45 -1.38 -5.01
N GLY A 106 -4.14 -0.10 -4.85
CA GLY A 106 -5.14 0.92 -5.16
C GLY A 106 -4.66 2.35 -5.18
N ARG A 107 -5.55 3.20 -5.72
CA ARG A 107 -5.34 4.65 -5.81
C ARG A 107 -5.74 5.31 -4.50
N ILE A 108 -4.88 6.21 -4.04
CA ILE A 108 -5.09 6.97 -2.81
C ILE A 108 -5.80 8.27 -3.18
N SER A 109 -6.90 8.56 -2.51
CA SER A 109 -7.75 9.73 -2.77
C SER A 109 -7.92 10.64 -1.57
N SER A 110 -7.58 10.17 -0.36
CA SER A 110 -7.63 10.97 0.86
C SER A 110 -6.44 10.69 1.76
N ALA A 111 -6.04 11.70 2.55
CA ALA A 111 -4.97 11.56 3.53
C ALA A 111 -5.11 12.57 4.68
N ASN A 112 -4.80 12.12 5.89
CA ASN A 112 -4.74 12.91 7.12
C ASN A 112 -3.38 12.72 7.78
N ILE A 113 -2.69 13.82 8.05
CA ILE A 113 -1.31 13.81 8.52
C ILE A 113 -1.25 14.19 10.00
N ASN A 114 -0.63 13.33 10.80
CA ASN A 114 -0.27 13.64 12.17
C ASN A 114 1.23 13.93 12.28
N VAL A 115 1.55 15.22 12.16
CA VAL A 115 2.95 15.71 12.19
C VAL A 115 3.66 15.36 13.49
N LYS A 116 2.95 15.42 14.62
CA LYS A 116 3.55 15.20 15.94
C LYS A 116 4.02 13.76 16.12
N ARG A 117 3.28 12.82 15.53
CA ARG A 117 3.58 11.38 15.56
C ARG A 117 4.38 10.90 14.36
N GLN A 118 4.73 11.80 13.44
CA GLN A 118 5.34 11.44 12.15
C GLN A 118 4.56 10.32 11.44
N SER A 119 3.23 10.40 11.50
CA SER A 119 2.35 9.41 10.91
C SER A 119 1.36 10.05 9.93
N ILE A 120 0.84 9.21 9.05
CA ILE A 120 -0.19 9.58 8.07
C ILE A 120 -1.18 8.43 7.96
N THR A 121 -2.46 8.77 7.94
CA THR A 121 -3.53 7.85 7.59
C THR A 121 -4.04 8.25 6.22
N PHE A 122 -4.13 7.32 5.28
CA PHE A 122 -4.64 7.56 3.95
C PHE A 122 -5.65 6.50 3.55
N SER A 123 -6.53 6.84 2.61
CA SER A 123 -7.55 5.93 2.13
C SER A 123 -7.77 6.06 0.63
N GLY A 124 -8.38 5.03 0.08
CA GLY A 124 -8.58 4.88 -1.34
C GLY A 124 -9.56 3.77 -1.66
N VAL A 125 -9.63 3.46 -2.96
CA VAL A 125 -10.28 2.26 -3.48
C VAL A 125 -9.24 1.45 -4.24
N GLY A 126 -9.28 0.14 -4.06
CA GLY A 126 -8.30 -0.76 -4.62
C GLY A 126 -8.90 -2.05 -5.12
N THR A 127 -8.01 -2.92 -5.60
CA THR A 127 -8.29 -4.32 -5.85
C THR A 127 -7.71 -5.12 -4.69
N VAL A 128 -8.50 -6.04 -4.15
CA VAL A 128 -8.04 -7.11 -3.28
C VAL A 128 -7.90 -8.36 -4.13
N ASP A 129 -6.69 -8.89 -4.24
CA ASP A 129 -6.43 -10.21 -4.84
C ASP A 129 -6.34 -11.25 -3.72
N LEU A 130 -7.04 -12.37 -3.87
CA LEU A 130 -7.01 -13.54 -2.99
C LEU A 130 -6.30 -14.75 -3.62
N GLY A 131 -5.47 -14.56 -4.66
CA GLY A 131 -4.64 -15.60 -5.28
C GLY A 131 -5.37 -16.78 -5.96
N LYS A 132 -6.71 -16.86 -5.91
CA LYS A 132 -7.54 -17.96 -6.44
C LYS A 132 -7.86 -17.82 -7.95
N GLY A 133 -6.95 -17.23 -8.73
CA GLY A 133 -7.16 -16.98 -10.16
C GLY A 133 -8.25 -15.92 -10.43
N ALA A 134 -8.93 -15.99 -11.59
CA ALA A 134 -9.85 -14.94 -12.05
C ALA A 134 -11.03 -14.61 -11.11
N GLY A 135 -11.35 -15.50 -10.15
CA GLY A 135 -12.37 -15.28 -9.12
C GLY A 135 -11.86 -14.72 -7.79
N GLY A 136 -10.54 -14.52 -7.66
CA GLY A 136 -9.90 -14.00 -6.45
C GLY A 136 -9.77 -12.48 -6.39
N PHE A 137 -10.15 -11.76 -7.45
CA PHE A 137 -9.97 -10.31 -7.54
C PHE A 137 -11.28 -9.56 -7.23
N PHE A 138 -11.27 -8.79 -6.14
CA PHE A 138 -12.37 -7.92 -5.72
C PHE A 138 -11.97 -6.48 -6.01
N LYS A 139 -12.71 -5.81 -6.91
CA LYS A 139 -12.43 -4.43 -7.33
C LYS A 139 -13.25 -3.43 -6.53
N ASP A 140 -12.79 -2.18 -6.56
CA ASP A 140 -13.45 -1.04 -5.93
C ASP A 140 -13.66 -1.22 -4.41
N ILE A 141 -12.73 -1.94 -3.78
CA ILE A 141 -12.77 -2.21 -2.35
C ILE A 141 -12.15 -1.03 -1.60
N PRO A 142 -12.90 -0.39 -0.69
CA PRO A 142 -12.37 0.69 0.11
C PRO A 142 -11.33 0.17 1.10
N PHE A 143 -10.26 0.93 1.28
CA PHE A 143 -9.21 0.61 2.25
C PHE A 143 -8.75 1.86 2.99
N THR A 144 -8.22 1.66 4.20
CA THR A 144 -7.47 2.67 4.95
C THR A 144 -6.14 2.11 5.37
N VAL A 145 -5.09 2.93 5.33
CA VAL A 145 -3.77 2.58 5.83
C VAL A 145 -3.26 3.67 6.74
N THR A 146 -2.75 3.29 7.90
CA THR A 146 -1.99 4.18 8.78
C THR A 146 -0.53 3.76 8.76
N VAL A 147 0.37 4.71 8.47
CA VAL A 147 1.81 4.47 8.52
C VAL A 147 2.53 5.46 9.41
N THR A 148 3.60 5.00 10.05
CA THR A 148 4.56 5.83 10.79
C THR A 148 5.90 5.84 10.06
N SER A 149 6.51 7.01 9.90
CA SER A 149 7.81 7.10 9.23
C SER A 149 8.91 6.40 10.02
N GLY A 150 9.76 5.65 9.34
CA GLY A 150 10.87 4.92 9.95
C GLY A 150 11.39 3.82 9.03
N GLY A 151 12.61 3.35 9.33
CA GLY A 151 13.17 2.13 8.75
C GLY A 151 12.89 0.91 9.64
N PRO A 152 13.73 -0.13 9.59
CA PRO A 152 13.53 -1.36 10.34
C PRO A 152 13.28 -1.16 11.83
N GLY A 153 12.26 -1.83 12.38
CA GLY A 153 11.85 -1.79 13.79
C GLY A 153 11.27 -0.45 14.26
N ARG A 154 11.15 0.56 13.40
CA ARG A 154 10.65 1.91 13.75
C ARG A 154 9.48 2.36 12.90
N GLY A 155 9.52 2.06 11.60
CA GLY A 155 8.41 2.31 10.70
C GLY A 155 7.29 1.31 11.01
N THR A 156 6.04 1.76 10.88
CA THR A 156 4.88 0.89 11.04
C THR A 156 3.90 1.09 9.89
N LEU A 157 3.13 0.05 9.61
CA LEU A 157 2.03 0.03 8.67
C LEU A 157 0.86 -0.72 9.29
N GLN A 158 -0.35 -0.20 9.15
CA GLN A 158 -1.56 -0.92 9.52
C GLN A 158 -2.59 -0.72 8.41
N LEU A 159 -3.07 -1.83 7.85
CA LEU A 159 -4.03 -1.86 6.75
C LEU A 159 -5.39 -2.34 7.27
N THR A 160 -6.43 -1.60 6.92
CA THR A 160 -7.82 -2.01 7.10
C THR A 160 -8.50 -2.11 5.73
N VAL A 161 -9.09 -3.26 5.44
CA VAL A 161 -9.97 -3.45 4.28
C VAL A 161 -11.41 -3.26 4.75
N ILE A 162 -12.12 -2.30 4.16
CA ILE A 162 -13.41 -1.85 4.67
C ILE A 162 -14.54 -2.65 4.02
N GLY A 163 -15.48 -3.15 4.84
CA GLY A 163 -16.68 -3.83 4.33
C GLY A 163 -16.45 -5.26 3.83
N ALA A 164 -15.30 -5.85 4.11
CA ALA A 164 -14.94 -7.19 3.65
C ALA A 164 -14.21 -7.96 4.75
N PHE A 165 -14.33 -9.30 4.70
CA PHE A 165 -13.51 -10.24 5.47
C PHE A 165 -13.61 -10.09 7.02
N ASP A 166 -14.71 -9.55 7.54
CA ASP A 166 -14.94 -9.42 8.99
C ASP A 166 -15.02 -10.77 9.72
N GLY A 167 -14.32 -10.86 10.86
CA GLY A 167 -14.37 -12.01 11.77
C GLY A 167 -13.62 -13.25 11.30
N ILE A 168 -12.84 -13.15 10.22
CA ILE A 168 -11.92 -14.22 9.82
C ILE A 168 -10.61 -14.10 10.60
N PRO A 169 -9.79 -15.16 10.69
CA PRO A 169 -8.52 -15.08 11.38
C PRO A 169 -7.63 -13.94 10.83
N GLY A 170 -6.98 -13.19 11.73
CA GLY A 170 -6.19 -11.99 11.41
C GLY A 170 -6.92 -10.67 11.51
N ASP A 171 -8.23 -10.72 11.61
CA ASP A 171 -9.03 -9.57 11.96
C ASP A 171 -8.87 -9.26 13.45
N THR A 172 -8.15 -8.18 13.75
CA THR A 172 -7.89 -7.77 15.13
C THR A 172 -9.14 -7.22 15.83
N ILE A 173 -10.21 -6.87 15.09
CA ILE A 173 -11.44 -6.31 15.64
C ILE A 173 -12.68 -7.00 15.02
N PRO A 174 -12.94 -8.27 15.38
CA PRO A 174 -14.05 -9.03 14.81
C PRO A 174 -15.42 -8.44 15.17
N GLY A 175 -16.32 -8.45 14.19
CA GLY A 175 -17.72 -8.00 14.27
C GLY A 175 -17.93 -6.52 13.94
N ASN A 176 -16.93 -5.83 13.39
CA ASN A 176 -17.03 -4.40 13.07
C ASN A 176 -17.32 -4.10 11.58
N GLY A 177 -17.45 -5.15 10.75
CA GLY A 177 -17.69 -5.07 9.31
C GLY A 177 -16.45 -4.82 8.45
N ASN A 178 -15.23 -4.85 9.00
CA ASN A 178 -13.97 -4.66 8.29
C ASN A 178 -13.01 -5.81 8.56
N TYR A 179 -11.89 -5.82 7.84
CA TYR A 179 -10.76 -6.67 8.14
C TYR A 179 -9.59 -5.79 8.57
N ASP A 180 -9.34 -5.79 9.88
CA ASP A 180 -8.35 -4.94 10.52
C ASP A 180 -7.08 -5.75 10.79
N LEU A 181 -6.09 -5.63 9.89
CA LEU A 181 -4.80 -6.28 10.10
C LEU A 181 -4.09 -5.70 11.34
N PRO A 182 -3.30 -6.53 12.04
CA PRO A 182 -2.43 -6.05 13.09
C PRO A 182 -1.41 -5.03 12.55
N VAL A 183 -0.81 -4.29 13.47
CA VAL A 183 0.23 -3.32 13.12
C VAL A 183 1.48 -4.08 12.68
N GLU A 184 1.87 -3.88 11.44
CA GLU A 184 3.09 -4.41 10.86
C GLU A 184 4.26 -3.46 11.13
N ARG A 185 5.40 -4.01 11.55
CA ARG A 185 6.67 -3.27 11.68
C ARG A 185 7.48 -3.42 10.42
N VAL A 186 8.10 -2.34 9.96
CA VAL A 186 9.05 -2.40 8.83
C VAL A 186 10.20 -3.32 9.24
N SER A 187 10.48 -4.37 8.46
CA SER A 187 11.60 -5.29 8.64
C SER A 187 12.74 -4.96 7.68
N SER A 188 12.42 -4.49 6.46
CA SER A 188 13.37 -3.98 5.48
C SER A 188 12.82 -2.74 4.75
N GLY A 189 13.71 -1.90 4.21
CA GLY A 189 13.31 -0.67 3.53
C GLY A 189 13.00 0.50 4.48
N GLN A 190 12.14 1.43 4.05
CA GLN A 190 11.84 2.64 4.83
C GLN A 190 10.54 3.32 4.38
N ILE A 191 9.86 3.97 5.34
CA ILE A 191 8.76 4.91 5.10
C ILE A 191 9.24 6.32 5.44
N THR A 192 9.08 7.24 4.49
CA THR A 192 9.51 8.64 4.62
C THR A 192 8.38 9.62 4.36
N ILE A 193 8.22 10.59 5.26
CA ILE A 193 7.25 11.68 5.13
C ILE A 193 8.00 12.99 5.01
N HIS A 194 8.03 13.56 3.80
CA HIS A 194 8.70 14.83 3.53
C HIS A 194 7.69 15.97 3.43
N ARG A 195 7.97 17.04 4.19
CA ARG A 195 7.22 18.30 4.09
C ARG A 195 8.04 19.33 3.34
N TRP A 196 7.50 19.81 2.24
CA TRP A 196 8.03 20.96 1.51
C TRP A 196 7.40 22.23 2.08
N ARG A 197 8.25 23.05 2.70
CA ARG A 197 7.90 24.45 2.99
C ARG A 197 8.42 25.29 1.85
N THR A 198 7.52 25.89 1.08
CA THR A 198 7.87 26.95 0.12
C THR A 198 8.21 28.19 0.94
N SER A 199 9.45 28.29 1.42
CA SER A 199 9.94 29.55 1.99
C SER A 199 10.00 30.57 0.86
N GLY A 200 9.22 31.65 0.98
CA GLY A 200 9.33 32.78 0.06
C GLY A 200 10.78 33.25 -0.02
N ARG A 201 11.35 33.23 -1.23
CA ARG A 201 12.71 33.67 -1.61
C ARG A 201 13.90 32.95 -0.95
N ARG A 202 14.44 31.97 -1.68
CA ARG A 202 15.77 32.09 -2.31
C ARG A 202 15.91 31.03 -3.41
N ARG A 203 16.17 31.49 -4.65
CA ARG A 203 16.62 30.63 -5.74
C ARG A 203 17.96 30.04 -5.32
N VAL A 204 18.01 28.74 -5.08
CA VAL A 204 19.25 27.96 -5.22
C VAL A 204 18.86 26.74 -6.03
N GLY A 205 19.47 26.60 -7.20
CA GLY A 205 19.25 25.46 -8.08
C GLY A 205 19.68 24.19 -7.36
N ALA A 206 18.71 23.34 -7.01
CA ALA A 206 18.97 21.97 -6.61
C ALA A 206 18.56 21.08 -7.79
N THR A 207 19.55 20.48 -8.44
CA THR A 207 19.38 19.42 -9.42
C THR A 207 18.68 18.25 -8.74
N PHE A 208 17.46 17.94 -9.17
CA PHE A 208 16.69 16.81 -8.68
C PHE A 208 17.12 15.56 -9.44
N VAL A 209 17.65 14.55 -8.73
CA VAL A 209 17.79 13.19 -9.26
C VAL A 209 16.47 12.47 -8.97
N SER A 210 15.61 12.38 -9.97
CA SER A 210 14.43 11.52 -9.94
C SER A 210 14.90 10.08 -10.13
N HIS A 211 15.00 9.30 -9.06
CA HIS A 211 14.99 7.85 -9.20
C HIS A 211 13.55 7.45 -9.49
N THR A 212 13.25 7.24 -10.76
CA THR A 212 12.07 6.48 -11.17
C THR A 212 12.27 5.08 -10.59
N LEU A 213 11.43 4.68 -9.63
CA LEU A 213 11.33 3.29 -9.21
C LEU A 213 10.75 2.50 -10.39
N GLU A 214 11.63 1.87 -11.16
CA GLU A 214 11.28 0.83 -12.10
C GLU A 214 10.99 -0.43 -11.29
N TRP A 215 9.71 -0.68 -11.01
CA TRP A 215 9.29 -1.88 -10.30
C TRP A 215 9.50 -3.08 -11.20
N TYR A 216 10.40 -3.97 -10.79
CA TYR A 216 10.64 -5.25 -11.45
C TYR A 216 9.43 -6.16 -11.20
N GLN A 217 8.54 -6.26 -12.19
CA GLN A 217 7.61 -7.39 -12.26
C GLN A 217 8.43 -8.58 -12.74
N GLU A 218 8.67 -9.57 -11.87
CA GLU A 218 9.12 -10.86 -12.35
C GLU A 218 8.06 -11.41 -13.32
N PRO A 219 8.43 -11.83 -14.54
CA PRO A 219 7.49 -12.46 -15.43
C PRO A 219 7.04 -13.78 -14.80
N VAL A 220 5.74 -13.92 -14.57
CA VAL A 220 5.11 -15.20 -14.22
C VAL A 220 5.49 -16.20 -15.31
N VAL A 221 6.43 -17.08 -15.00
CA VAL A 221 6.85 -18.14 -15.92
C VAL A 221 5.71 -19.15 -15.96
N SER A 222 4.88 -19.04 -16.99
CA SER A 222 3.88 -20.04 -17.33
C SER A 222 4.58 -21.39 -17.51
N ALA A 223 4.34 -22.31 -16.58
CA ALA A 223 4.82 -23.68 -16.66
C ALA A 223 4.16 -24.36 -17.86
N THR A 224 4.86 -24.39 -19.00
CA THR A 224 4.49 -25.25 -20.12
C THR A 224 4.77 -26.71 -19.76
N PRO A 225 3.81 -27.63 -19.96
CA PRO A 225 4.05 -29.05 -19.75
C PRO A 225 5.00 -29.57 -20.83
N LEU A 226 6.11 -30.17 -20.41
CA LEU A 226 7.04 -30.85 -21.31
C LEU A 226 6.34 -32.02 -22.04
N PRO A 227 6.51 -32.16 -23.37
CA PRO A 227 6.02 -33.34 -24.07
C PRO A 227 6.93 -34.54 -23.79
N CYS A 228 6.31 -35.66 -23.46
CA CYS A 228 6.93 -36.99 -23.47
C CYS A 228 7.59 -37.25 -24.84
N LEU A 229 8.91 -37.29 -24.87
CA LEU A 229 9.67 -37.72 -26.03
C LEU A 229 10.08 -39.20 -25.86
N LEU A 230 9.38 -40.01 -26.65
CA LEU A 230 9.63 -41.41 -26.97
C LEU A 230 11.07 -41.62 -27.46
N GLY A 231 11.80 -42.61 -26.90
CA GLY A 231 13.16 -42.93 -27.36
C GLY A 231 13.81 -44.18 -26.76
N LYS A 232 13.33 -45.36 -27.18
CA LYS A 232 14.01 -46.68 -27.35
C LYS A 232 15.01 -47.23 -26.30
N VAL A 233 14.57 -48.33 -25.66
CA VAL A 233 15.14 -49.70 -25.59
C VAL A 233 16.64 -49.87 -25.27
N HIS A 234 16.97 -50.43 -24.08
CA HIS A 234 17.51 -51.81 -23.94
C HIS A 234 17.67 -52.27 -22.46
N HIS A 235 17.18 -53.49 -22.22
CA HIS A 235 17.51 -54.48 -21.17
C HIS A 235 17.22 -54.21 -19.68
N GLY A 236 16.34 -55.05 -19.13
CA GLY A 236 16.53 -55.58 -17.77
C GLY A 236 15.29 -55.80 -16.90
N CYS A 237 14.23 -56.48 -17.39
CA CYS A 237 13.22 -57.02 -16.49
C CYS A 237 13.86 -58.10 -15.60
N ARG A 238 13.81 -57.92 -14.28
CA ARG A 238 13.93 -58.99 -13.31
C ARG A 238 12.90 -58.79 -12.21
N GLU A 239 11.79 -59.51 -12.35
CA GLU A 239 10.84 -59.76 -11.27
C GLU A 239 11.42 -60.80 -10.30
N THR A 240 11.50 -60.42 -9.02
CA THR A 240 11.49 -61.26 -7.82
C THR A 240 11.04 -60.29 -6.73
N GLY A 241 9.91 -60.39 -6.03
CA GLY A 241 9.24 -61.55 -5.46
C GLY A 241 9.17 -61.31 -3.94
N GLY A 242 7.96 -61.13 -3.41
CA GLY A 242 7.57 -61.40 -2.01
C GLY A 242 7.95 -60.39 -0.92
N SER A 243 6.95 -59.84 -0.22
CA SER A 243 6.54 -60.39 1.09
C SER A 243 5.53 -59.46 1.78
N ASP A 244 4.41 -60.06 2.17
CA ASP A 244 3.39 -59.57 3.08
C ASP A 244 3.90 -59.19 4.48
N ARG A 245 3.16 -58.30 5.15
CA ARG A 245 2.78 -58.26 6.59
C ARG A 245 1.93 -56.99 6.81
N LEU A 246 0.59 -57.03 6.89
CA LEU A 246 -0.28 -57.47 7.99
C LEU A 246 0.14 -57.01 9.39
N PHE A 247 -0.69 -56.14 9.98
CA PHE A 247 -1.27 -56.11 11.34
C PHE A 247 -1.84 -54.69 11.56
N GLY A 248 -3.03 -54.45 12.10
CA GLY A 248 -4.05 -55.27 12.72
C GLY A 248 -5.02 -54.31 13.42
N SER A 249 -6.32 -54.57 13.32
CA SER A 249 -7.38 -53.83 14.02
C SER A 249 -8.03 -54.72 15.08
N SER A 250 -8.61 -54.05 16.09
CA SER A 250 -9.59 -54.53 17.10
C SER A 250 -8.98 -55.03 18.42
N PRO A 251 -9.73 -55.00 19.53
CA PRO A 251 -11.16 -54.75 19.70
C PRO A 251 -11.57 -53.33 20.14
#